data_AF-A0A077LW26-F1
#
_entry.id   AF-A0A077LW26-F1
#
_cell.length_a   1.000
_cell.length_b   1.000
_cell.length_c   1.000
_cell.angle_alpha   90.00
_cell.angle_beta   90.00
_cell.angle_gamma   90.00
#
_symmetry.space_group_name_H-M   'P 1'
#
loop_
_entity.id
_entity.type
_entity.pdbx_description
1 polymer ?
#
loop_
_entity_poly.entity_id
_entity_poly.type
_entity_poly.pdbx_seq_one_letter_code
_entity_poly.pdbx_strand_id
1 'polypeptide(L)'
;MQQPYESPVEKAIREAQERGEFDNLPGAGKPLPHLGDDPDWWVKQYAQRENLDLSGALSPALALRKEKAGFPESLLDLATEESVRVVLEDYNRRVKLDRLRPAIGKQAPLLAPLVDVDDMVDRWRGLRAEAEAREAADSAGAADAADEESIGRRRRRWWFW
;
A
#
# COMPACT_ATOMS: atom_id res chain seq x y z
N MET A 1 29.41 -11.11 55.78
CA MET A 1 29.01 -10.03 54.86
C MET A 1 28.41 -10.69 53.64
N GLN A 2 27.07 -10.69 53.50
CA GLN A 2 26.41 -11.19 52.28
C GLN A 2 26.68 -10.19 51.14
N GLN A 3 27.30 -10.66 50.06
CA GLN A 3 27.43 -9.90 48.83
C GLN A 3 26.04 -9.83 48.17
N PRO A 4 25.49 -8.64 47.86
CA PRO A 4 24.22 -8.54 47.17
C PRO A 4 24.36 -9.18 45.79
N TYR A 5 23.50 -10.17 45.50
CA TYR A 5 23.41 -10.77 44.17
C TYR A 5 22.84 -9.72 43.20
N GLU A 6 23.70 -9.12 42.39
CA GLU A 6 23.28 -8.24 41.30
C GLU A 6 22.72 -9.11 40.16
N SER A 7 21.55 -8.77 39.64
CA SER A 7 21.00 -9.45 38.47
C SER A 7 21.96 -9.27 37.28
N PRO A 8 22.17 -10.28 36.41
CA PRO A 8 22.97 -10.11 35.20
C PRO A 8 22.54 -8.90 34.34
N VAL A 9 21.26 -8.53 34.40
CA VAL A 9 20.70 -7.34 33.74
C VAL A 9 21.17 -6.05 34.41
N GLU A 10 21.13 -5.97 35.74
CA GLU A 10 21.58 -4.79 36.49
C GLU A 10 23.08 -4.56 36.31
N LYS A 11 23.88 -5.65 36.37
CA LYS A 11 25.31 -5.61 36.11
C LYS A 11 25.63 -5.07 34.71
N ALA A 12 24.88 -5.52 33.69
CA ALA A 12 25.05 -5.06 32.31
C ALA A 12 24.72 -3.57 32.14
N ILE A 13 23.66 -3.08 32.81
CA ILE A 13 23.29 -1.66 32.79
C ILE A 13 24.38 -0.80 33.44
N ARG A 14 24.88 -1.20 34.62
CA ARG A 14 25.94 -0.48 35.32
C ARG A 14 27.23 -0.43 34.51
N GLU A 15 27.67 -1.56 33.95
CA GLU A 15 28.87 -1.60 33.11
C GLU A 15 28.71 -0.74 31.83
N ALA A 16 27.53 -0.72 31.20
CA ALA A 16 27.26 0.15 30.05
C ALA A 16 27.27 1.65 30.44
N GLN A 17 26.80 1.98 31.65
CA GLN A 17 26.86 3.34 32.19
C GLN A 17 28.30 3.76 32.54
N GLU A 18 29.10 2.87 33.13
CA GLU A 18 30.52 3.11 33.41
C GLU A 18 31.35 3.31 32.13
N ARG A 19 30.96 2.66 31.03
CA ARG A 19 31.57 2.84 29.69
C ARG A 19 31.09 4.10 28.96
N GLY A 20 30.13 4.84 29.53
CA GLY A 20 29.57 6.03 28.90
C GLY A 20 28.74 5.72 27.65
N GLU A 21 28.21 4.50 27.50
CA GLU A 21 27.39 4.13 26.32
C GLU A 21 26.06 4.92 26.25
N PHE A 22 25.64 5.51 27.38
CA PHE A 22 24.50 6.41 27.46
C PHE A 22 24.88 7.89 27.30
N ASP A 23 26.18 8.22 27.25
CA ASP A 23 26.66 9.59 27.02
C ASP A 23 26.63 9.88 25.51
N ASN A 24 25.98 10.98 25.11
CA ASN A 24 25.75 11.38 23.71
C ASN A 24 24.73 10.56 22.92
N LEU A 25 23.71 10.00 23.59
CA LEU A 25 22.58 9.43 22.87
C LEU A 25 21.95 10.45 21.91
N PRO A 26 21.53 10.03 20.71
CA PRO A 26 20.82 10.89 19.78
C PRO A 26 19.51 11.38 20.43
N GLY A 27 19.47 12.65 20.82
CA GLY A 27 18.34 13.26 21.52
C GLY A 27 18.58 13.56 23.01
N ALA A 28 19.73 13.20 23.57
CA ALA A 28 20.08 13.54 24.96
C ALA A 28 19.99 15.06 25.20
N GLY A 29 19.18 15.47 26.18
CA GLY A 29 18.97 16.87 26.54
C GLY A 29 18.17 17.71 25.53
N LYS A 30 17.74 17.14 24.40
CA LYS A 30 16.87 17.82 23.43
C LYS A 30 15.40 17.61 23.83
N PRO A 31 14.53 18.61 23.65
CA PRO A 31 13.09 18.40 23.81
C PRO A 31 12.63 17.29 22.87
N LEU A 32 11.76 16.42 23.36
CA LEU A 32 11.14 15.39 22.52
C LEU A 32 10.41 16.07 21.36
N PRO A 33 10.77 15.79 20.10
CA PRO A 33 10.06 16.34 18.96
C PRO A 33 8.64 15.76 18.95
N HIS A 34 7.64 16.60 18.67
CA HIS A 34 6.23 16.22 18.53
C HIS A 34 5.50 15.79 19.82
N LEU A 35 5.83 16.39 20.97
CA LEU A 35 4.97 16.33 22.16
C LEU A 35 3.71 17.19 21.94
N GLY A 36 2.78 16.71 21.12
CA GLY A 36 1.44 17.26 20.97
C GLY A 36 0.40 16.48 21.78
N ASP A 37 -0.86 16.92 21.76
CA ASP A 37 -2.02 16.27 22.41
C ASP A 37 -2.38 14.86 21.86
N ASP A 38 -1.50 14.27 21.05
CA ASP A 38 -1.74 12.99 20.38
C ASP A 38 -1.16 11.85 21.23
N PRO A 39 -2.00 11.04 21.91
CA PRO A 39 -1.52 9.92 22.73
C PRO A 39 -0.77 8.85 21.92
N ASP A 40 -0.96 8.81 20.60
CA ASP A 40 -0.38 7.79 19.71
C ASP A 40 0.90 8.27 18.99
N TRP A 41 1.51 9.37 19.43
CA TRP A 41 2.70 9.97 18.81
C TRP A 41 3.85 8.97 18.63
N TRP A 42 4.07 8.11 19.62
CA TRP A 42 5.14 7.12 19.62
C TRP A 42 4.86 5.96 18.65
N VAL A 43 3.59 5.58 18.45
CA VAL A 43 3.19 4.54 17.49
C VAL A 43 3.44 5.03 16.07
N LYS A 44 3.07 6.29 15.78
CA LYS A 44 3.30 6.91 14.47
C LYS A 44 4.79 7.05 14.16
N GLN A 45 5.58 7.47 15.15
CA GLN A 45 7.03 7.56 15.02
C GLN A 45 7.68 6.18 14.81
N TYR A 46 7.21 5.16 15.53
CA TYR A 46 7.69 3.78 15.38
C TYR A 46 7.35 3.22 14.00
N ALA A 47 6.10 3.37 13.56
CA ALA A 47 5.66 2.91 12.26
C ALA A 47 6.39 3.61 11.10
N GLN A 48 6.67 4.91 11.23
CA GLN A 48 7.47 5.66 10.27
C GLN A 48 8.94 5.18 10.24
N ARG A 49 9.54 4.93 11.42
CA ARG A 49 10.94 4.48 11.54
C ARG A 49 11.14 3.08 10.96
N GLU A 50 10.22 2.17 11.23
CA GLU A 50 10.30 0.76 10.82
C GLU A 50 9.61 0.49 9.46
N ASN A 51 9.12 1.55 8.79
CA ASN A 51 8.37 1.48 7.53
C ASN A 51 7.25 0.41 7.55
N LEU A 52 6.51 0.35 8.66
CA LEU A 52 5.47 -0.66 8.85
C LEU A 52 4.30 -0.40 7.91
N ASP A 53 3.79 -1.46 7.29
CA ASP A 53 2.54 -1.38 6.55
C ASP A 53 1.37 -1.22 7.53
N LEU A 54 1.00 0.03 7.78
CA LEU A 54 -0.16 0.37 8.60
C LEU A 54 -1.50 0.13 7.87
N SER A 55 -1.51 -0.48 6.68
CA SER A 55 -2.75 -0.76 5.93
C SER A 55 -3.77 -1.55 6.77
N GLY A 56 -3.32 -2.50 7.58
CA GLY A 56 -4.15 -3.27 8.51
C GLY A 56 -4.59 -2.50 9.77
N ALA A 57 -4.01 -1.33 10.03
CA ALA A 57 -4.31 -0.46 11.18
C ALA A 57 -5.02 0.85 10.77
N LEU A 58 -5.37 1.02 9.49
CA LEU A 58 -6.09 2.20 9.02
C LEU A 58 -7.47 2.28 9.70
N SER A 59 -7.88 3.50 10.04
CA SER A 59 -9.28 3.73 10.39
C SER A 59 -10.18 3.33 9.22
N PRO A 60 -11.40 2.83 9.47
CA PRO A 60 -12.28 2.34 8.40
C PRO A 60 -12.49 3.36 7.27
N ALA A 61 -12.65 4.65 7.61
CA ALA A 61 -12.76 5.72 6.64
C ALA A 61 -11.51 5.89 5.75
N LEU A 62 -10.30 5.73 6.30
CA LEU A 62 -9.06 5.81 5.53
C LEU A 62 -8.89 4.57 4.64
N ALA A 63 -9.25 3.38 5.12
CA ALA A 63 -9.25 2.17 4.31
C ALA A 63 -10.16 2.31 3.07
N LEU A 64 -11.39 2.82 3.26
CA LEU A 64 -12.34 3.07 2.17
C LEU A 64 -11.87 4.17 1.19
N ARG A 65 -11.10 5.16 1.67
CA ARG A 65 -10.48 6.15 0.77
C ARG A 65 -9.34 5.56 -0.04
N LYS A 66 -8.51 4.71 0.58
CA LYS A 66 -7.42 4.00 -0.10
C LYS A 66 -7.98 3.07 -1.17
N GLU A 67 -9.01 2.30 -0.85
CA GLU A 67 -9.69 1.43 -1.81
C GLU A 67 -10.23 2.21 -3.01
N LYS A 68 -10.94 3.33 -2.76
CA LYS A 68 -11.42 4.19 -3.85
C LYS A 68 -10.29 4.80 -4.69
N ALA A 69 -9.16 5.13 -4.08
CA ALA A 69 -8.00 5.65 -4.81
C ALA A 69 -7.37 4.60 -5.74
N GLY A 70 -7.68 3.31 -5.55
CA GLY A 70 -7.29 2.24 -6.46
C GLY A 70 -8.26 2.01 -7.62
N PHE A 71 -9.42 2.68 -7.64
CA PHE A 71 -10.36 2.59 -8.77
C PHE A 71 -10.02 3.63 -9.85
N PRO A 72 -10.14 3.27 -11.15
CA PRO A 72 -10.65 2.00 -11.68
C PRO A 72 -9.64 0.85 -11.83
N GLU A 73 -8.35 1.08 -11.61
CA GLU A 73 -7.28 0.14 -11.97
C GLU A 73 -7.39 -1.22 -11.28
N SER A 74 -7.76 -1.24 -9.98
CA SER A 74 -7.94 -2.48 -9.24
C SER A 74 -9.13 -3.33 -9.69
N LEU A 75 -10.02 -2.78 -10.54
CA LEU A 75 -11.17 -3.49 -11.10
C LEU A 75 -10.80 -4.22 -12.40
N LEU A 76 -9.63 -3.95 -12.99
CA LEU A 76 -9.20 -4.55 -14.26
C LEU A 76 -8.95 -6.05 -14.16
N ASP A 77 -8.67 -6.57 -12.95
CA ASP A 77 -8.52 -7.99 -12.66
C ASP A 77 -9.86 -8.75 -12.75
N LEU A 78 -11.00 -8.05 -12.70
CA LEU A 78 -12.32 -8.64 -12.81
C LEU A 78 -12.69 -8.82 -14.28
N ALA A 79 -13.13 -10.04 -14.64
CA ALA A 79 -13.45 -10.39 -16.02
C ALA A 79 -14.87 -9.96 -16.46
N THR A 80 -15.78 -9.76 -15.51
CA THR A 80 -17.20 -9.49 -15.82
C THR A 80 -17.68 -8.21 -15.17
N GLU A 81 -18.56 -7.52 -15.89
CA GLU A 81 -19.24 -6.33 -15.40
C GLU A 81 -20.05 -6.61 -14.12
N GLU A 82 -20.71 -7.76 -14.04
CA GLU A 82 -21.47 -8.18 -12.85
C GLU A 82 -20.57 -8.20 -11.61
N SER A 83 -19.35 -8.76 -11.73
CA SER A 83 -18.38 -8.77 -10.63
C SER A 83 -17.94 -7.36 -10.24
N VAL A 84 -17.74 -6.46 -11.21
CA VAL A 84 -17.40 -5.05 -10.95
C VAL A 84 -18.54 -4.34 -10.20
N ARG A 85 -19.78 -4.53 -10.64
CA ARG A 85 -20.97 -3.96 -9.98
C ARG A 85 -21.09 -4.44 -8.53
N VAL A 86 -20.94 -5.74 -8.29
CA VAL A 86 -20.96 -6.32 -6.94
C VAL A 86 -19.92 -5.67 -6.03
N VAL A 87 -18.68 -5.48 -6.52
CA VAL A 87 -17.61 -4.84 -5.73
C VAL A 87 -17.93 -3.38 -5.44
N LEU A 88 -18.43 -2.62 -6.41
CA LEU A 88 -18.77 -1.21 -6.24
C LEU A 88 -19.98 -1.00 -5.32
N GLU A 89 -20.97 -1.89 -5.38
CA GLU A 89 -22.12 -1.89 -4.48
C GLU A 89 -21.71 -2.25 -3.05
N ASP A 90 -20.83 -3.24 -2.88
CA ASP A 90 -20.24 -3.58 -1.59
C ASP A 90 -19.48 -2.38 -0.99
N TYR A 91 -18.64 -1.74 -1.79
CA TYR A 91 -17.93 -0.52 -1.41
C TYR A 91 -18.90 0.57 -0.93
N ASN A 92 -19.91 0.88 -1.74
CA ASN A 92 -20.90 1.90 -1.41
C ASN A 92 -21.69 1.56 -0.14
N ARG A 93 -22.01 0.28 0.07
CA ARG A 93 -22.66 -0.20 1.30
C ARG A 93 -21.75 0.02 2.51
N ARG A 94 -20.46 -0.32 2.44
CA ARG A 94 -19.48 -0.12 3.51
C ARG A 94 -19.28 1.36 3.83
N VAL A 95 -19.23 2.23 2.82
CA VAL A 95 -19.20 3.70 3.00
C VAL A 95 -20.43 4.20 3.74
N LYS A 96 -21.62 3.71 3.40
CA LYS A 96 -22.86 4.09 4.11
C LYS A 96 -22.83 3.62 5.57
N LEU A 97 -22.37 2.40 5.84
CA LEU A 97 -22.24 1.88 7.21
C LEU A 97 -21.24 2.69 8.05
N ASP A 98 -20.09 3.06 7.47
CA ASP A 98 -19.10 3.89 8.15
C ASP A 98 -19.65 5.27 8.53
N ARG A 99 -20.45 5.88 7.65
CA ARG A 99 -21.13 7.16 7.93
C ARG A 99 -22.12 7.12 9.08
N LEU A 100 -22.68 5.94 9.38
CA LEU A 100 -23.61 5.76 10.50
C LEU A 100 -22.89 5.55 11.84
N ARG A 101 -21.56 5.37 11.83
CA ARG A 101 -20.80 5.18 13.06
C ARG A 101 -20.76 6.49 13.86
N PRO A 102 -20.98 6.44 15.18
CA PRO A 102 -20.82 7.61 16.04
C PRO A 102 -19.41 8.20 15.93
N ALA A 103 -19.30 9.52 15.81
CA ALA A 103 -18.01 10.19 15.87
C ALA A 103 -17.41 10.02 17.28
N ILE A 104 -16.18 9.52 17.34
CA ILE A 104 -15.42 9.39 18.58
C ILE A 104 -14.38 10.52 18.58
N GLY A 105 -14.43 11.38 19.60
CA GLY A 105 -13.53 12.51 19.75
C GLY A 105 -14.14 13.85 19.35
N LYS A 106 -13.32 14.91 19.38
CA LYS A 106 -13.74 16.29 19.10
C LYS A 106 -13.62 16.67 17.62
N GLN A 107 -12.89 15.86 16.85
CA GLN A 107 -12.58 16.10 15.45
C GLN A 107 -13.73 15.63 14.55
N ALA A 108 -13.97 16.35 13.46
CA ALA A 108 -14.94 15.93 12.45
C ALA A 108 -14.51 14.59 11.82
N PRO A 109 -15.43 13.63 11.67
CA PRO A 109 -15.10 12.33 11.11
C PRO A 109 -14.68 12.46 9.64
N LEU A 110 -13.60 11.77 9.29
CA LEU A 110 -13.19 11.59 7.91
C LEU A 110 -14.20 10.70 7.19
N LEU A 111 -14.73 11.14 6.03
CA LEU A 111 -15.73 10.37 5.27
C LEU A 111 -15.22 9.94 3.91
N ALA A 112 -15.38 8.67 3.56
CA ALA A 112 -15.14 8.19 2.21
C ALA A 112 -16.27 8.64 1.24
N PRO A 113 -15.95 9.02 -0.01
CA PRO A 113 -16.96 9.42 -0.99
C PRO A 113 -17.55 8.20 -1.71
N LEU A 114 -18.86 8.22 -1.95
CA LEU A 114 -19.54 7.19 -2.74
C LEU A 114 -19.05 7.21 -4.20
N VAL A 115 -19.25 6.10 -4.90
CA VAL A 115 -18.93 5.93 -6.32
C VAL A 115 -20.23 5.73 -7.08
N ASP A 116 -20.37 6.40 -8.21
CA ASP A 116 -21.42 6.09 -9.17
C ASP A 116 -21.03 4.80 -9.90
N VAL A 117 -21.89 3.78 -9.80
CA VAL A 117 -21.60 2.44 -10.29
C VAL A 117 -21.58 2.41 -11.82
N ASP A 118 -22.52 3.09 -12.47
CA ASP A 118 -22.65 3.07 -13.92
C ASP A 118 -21.49 3.82 -14.58
N ASP A 119 -21.17 5.02 -14.07
CA ASP A 119 -20.02 5.81 -14.55
C ASP A 119 -18.70 5.04 -14.39
N MET A 120 -18.55 4.28 -13.28
CA MET A 120 -17.32 3.52 -13.03
C MET A 120 -17.21 2.29 -13.91
N VAL A 121 -18.33 1.60 -14.16
CA VAL A 121 -18.39 0.48 -15.10
C VAL A 121 -18.01 0.92 -16.51
N ASP A 122 -18.49 2.08 -16.97
CA ASP A 122 -18.14 2.60 -18.29
C ASP A 122 -16.64 2.94 -18.41
N ARG A 123 -16.04 3.50 -17.35
CA ARG A 123 -14.58 3.70 -17.30
C ARG A 123 -13.82 2.39 -17.34
N TRP A 124 -14.26 1.39 -16.58
CA TRP A 124 -13.65 0.06 -16.57
C TRP A 124 -13.70 -0.60 -17.96
N ARG A 125 -14.84 -0.53 -18.64
CA ARG A 125 -14.98 -1.04 -20.03
C ARG A 125 -14.01 -0.35 -20.98
N GLY A 126 -13.86 0.98 -20.87
CA GLY A 126 -12.92 1.76 -21.68
C GLY A 126 -11.48 1.28 -21.50
N LEU A 127 -11.03 1.14 -20.26
CA LEU A 127 -9.66 0.69 -19.94
C LEU A 127 -9.41 -0.76 -20.38
N ARG A 128 -10.40 -1.64 -20.25
CA ARG A 128 -10.31 -3.02 -20.76
C ARG A 128 -10.17 -3.06 -22.28
N ALA A 129 -10.95 -2.27 -23.01
CA ALA A 129 -10.84 -2.20 -24.46
C ALA A 129 -9.47 -1.68 -24.91
N GLU A 130 -8.90 -0.70 -24.19
CA GLU A 130 -7.55 -0.20 -24.44
C GLU A 130 -6.47 -1.27 -24.16
N ALA A 131 -6.61 -2.03 -23.07
CA ALA A 131 -5.71 -3.12 -22.73
C ALA A 131 -5.76 -4.25 -23.77
N GLU A 132 -6.95 -4.65 -24.19
CA GLU A 132 -7.16 -5.68 -25.22
C GLU A 132 -6.61 -5.24 -26.58
N ALA A 133 -6.82 -3.97 -26.97
CA ALA A 133 -6.25 -3.42 -28.20
C ALA A 133 -4.72 -3.41 -28.16
N ARG A 134 -4.12 -3.12 -26.99
CA ARG A 134 -2.67 -3.15 -26.81
C ARG A 134 -2.11 -4.56 -26.92
N GLU A 135 -2.75 -5.54 -26.28
CA GLU A 135 -2.36 -6.95 -26.37
C GLU A 135 -2.49 -7.49 -27.80
N ALA A 136 -3.54 -7.10 -28.52
CA ALA A 136 -3.72 -7.44 -29.93
C ALA A 136 -2.61 -6.84 -30.82
N ALA A 137 -2.20 -5.59 -30.56
CA ALA A 137 -1.09 -4.97 -31.28
C ALA A 137 0.27 -5.63 -30.96
N ASP A 138 0.53 -5.96 -29.69
CA ASP A 138 1.76 -6.61 -29.25
C ASP A 138 1.89 -8.04 -29.83
N SER A 139 0.80 -8.80 -29.86
CA SER A 139 0.75 -10.14 -30.47
C SER A 139 0.91 -10.11 -32.00
N ALA A 140 0.33 -9.12 -32.68
CA ALA A 140 0.54 -8.91 -34.12
C ALA A 140 2.01 -8.55 -34.42
N GLY A 141 2.63 -7.68 -33.63
CA GLY A 141 4.05 -7.31 -33.78
C GLY A 141 4.99 -8.49 -33.50
N ALA A 142 4.66 -9.35 -32.53
CA ALA A 142 5.42 -10.57 -32.24
C ALA A 142 5.33 -11.59 -33.39
N ALA A 143 4.17 -11.71 -34.04
CA ALA A 143 3.99 -12.56 -35.21
C ALA A 143 4.81 -12.06 -36.40
N ASP A 144 4.78 -10.74 -36.68
CA ASP A 144 5.52 -10.13 -37.79
C ASP A 144 7.05 -10.26 -37.60
N ALA A 145 7.54 -10.06 -36.38
CA ALA A 145 8.96 -10.26 -36.04
C ALA A 145 9.41 -11.73 -36.18
N ALA A 146 8.56 -12.69 -35.81
CA ALA A 146 8.85 -14.12 -35.99
C ALA A 146 8.87 -14.50 -37.49
N ASP A 147 7.99 -13.91 -38.29
CA ASP A 147 7.94 -14.12 -39.73
C ASP A 147 9.19 -13.54 -40.42
N GLU A 148 9.62 -12.32 -40.08
CA GLU A 148 10.86 -11.72 -40.60
C GLU A 148 12.12 -12.54 -40.24
N GLU A 149 12.22 -13.06 -39.01
CA GLU A 149 13.35 -13.89 -38.59
C GLU A 149 13.38 -15.22 -39.36
N SER A 150 12.21 -15.80 -39.61
CA SER A 150 12.08 -17.04 -40.40
C SER A 150 12.52 -16.83 -41.86
N ILE A 151 12.15 -15.70 -42.47
CA ILE A 151 12.54 -15.31 -43.83
C ILE A 151 14.06 -15.07 -43.89
N GLY A 152 14.62 -14.39 -42.89
CA GLY A 152 16.06 -14.15 -42.76
C GLY A 152 16.87 -15.45 -42.69
N ARG A 153 16.43 -16.44 -41.89
CA ARG A 153 17.08 -17.76 -41.81
C ARG A 153 17.04 -18.52 -43.13
N ARG A 154 15.92 -18.47 -43.88
CA ARG A 154 15.80 -19.13 -45.18
C ARG A 154 16.77 -18.51 -46.21
N ARG A 155 16.89 -17.18 -46.23
CA ARG A 155 17.77 -16.47 -47.16
C ARG A 155 19.26 -16.75 -46.88
N ARG A 156 19.68 -16.81 -45.61
CA ARG A 156 21.08 -17.14 -45.25
C ARG A 156 21.47 -18.58 -45.62
N ARG A 157 20.52 -19.52 -45.63
CA ARG A 157 20.75 -20.92 -46.05
C ARG A 157 20.93 -21.08 -47.56
N TRP A 158 20.44 -20.14 -48.37
CA TRP A 158 20.55 -20.18 -49.83
C TRP A 158 21.86 -19.59 -50.37
N TRP A 159 22.58 -18.79 -49.58
CA TRP A 159 23.86 -18.18 -49.98
C TRP A 159 25.11 -18.98 -49.54
N PHE A 160 24.91 -20.10 -48.84
CA PHE A 160 25.98 -20.98 -48.35
C PHE A 160 26.08 -22.31 -49.13
N TRP A 161 25.52 -22.34 -50.34
CA TRP A 161 25.61 -23.44 -51.31
C TRP A 161 26.04 -22.91 -52.67
#